data_AF-A0AAJ1HM46-F1
#
_entry.id   AF-A0AAJ1HM46-F1
#
_cell.length_a   1.000
_cell.length_b   1.000
_cell.length_c   1.000
_cell.angle_alpha   90.00
_cell.angle_beta   90.00
_cell.angle_gamma   90.00
#
_symmetry.space_group_name_H-M   'P 1'
#
loop_
_entity.id
_entity.type
_entity.pdbx_description
1 polymer ?
#
loop_
_entity_poly.entity_id
_entity_poly.type
_entity_poly.pdbx_seq_one_letter_code
_entity_poly.pdbx_strand_id
1 'polypeptide(L)'
;MSYLNDYVSQITHEGNPQFAASIQKTAEEAYQKISNSFDYMGGRKTGLLFGNIQSGKTGHMFGIICAAADDIFPLFILLTTDNVTLHKQTLERVQKDLPDFCICGEYDTEKFNQNNLIKPTIVVLKKNFHTLHQWANNLKSSGVLAGNPLFILDDEADASSLNTLVNNNKQSTINKYLDEINQLAIGSIYLQSTATPQALLLQTADSTWHPDFAVYFTPGQQYLGGNFFFPENKIPSCINYIDEEANPLEEAVLHHLVVATQMLNNGDKVCNMMIHPSVRVAKHQEYANKAQRILNSYKEDSDSFKAKFSKMYDNVAKEADLMPQNKLFRLATNLLDSTKIYMLNGKEHVQAEDYATGSNIVIGGNTLGRGVTFPKLQTIYYVRSSKRPQADTMWQHSRMFGYDRHANMMAVYISKELYKLFKDINSVNNAIVQQIDSSDGDLSQMTISLPEGLSPTRANVLDSRYVHILFGGKNYFPFNPINKSFDAITKVADALDPIDNHQPSKQVNLAFFIRILENIDGGNDFNVDDYITALQDMIKDHHSQGVLIVRRNRDITQGTGALLSPNDLALGMQTTNMPVLTLYEVVGKGWHSSKIWVPNIKFPVNKAIYHVTEKKDENEDD
;
A
#
# COMPACT_ATOMS: atom_id res chain seq x y z
N MET A 1 11.38 35.35 2.75
CA MET A 1 11.58 34.36 1.67
C MET A 1 10.68 33.20 2.03
N SER A 2 9.89 32.69 1.08
CA SER A 2 9.02 31.53 1.35
C SER A 2 9.46 30.40 0.45
N TYR A 3 10.15 29.42 1.03
CA TYR A 3 10.67 28.25 0.36
C TYR A 3 9.55 27.51 -0.38
N LEU A 4 8.34 27.43 0.18
CA LEU A 4 7.22 26.73 -0.46
C LEU A 4 6.77 27.46 -1.73
N ASN A 5 6.58 28.78 -1.64
CA ASN A 5 6.17 29.58 -2.79
C ASN A 5 7.21 29.55 -3.91
N ASP A 6 8.50 29.60 -3.56
CA ASP A 6 9.60 29.54 -4.53
C ASP A 6 9.64 28.16 -5.23
N TYR A 7 9.48 27.08 -4.46
CA TYR A 7 9.44 25.71 -5.00
C TYR A 7 8.24 25.47 -5.94
N VAL A 8 7.03 25.86 -5.51
CA VAL A 8 5.79 25.74 -6.31
C VAL A 8 5.88 26.60 -7.58
N SER A 9 6.45 27.81 -7.46
CA SER A 9 6.68 28.69 -8.61
C SER A 9 7.63 28.04 -9.60
N GLN A 10 8.75 27.45 -9.16
CA GLN A 10 9.69 26.76 -10.04
C GLN A 10 9.00 25.65 -10.85
N ILE A 11 8.23 24.76 -10.21
CA ILE A 11 7.53 23.66 -10.89
C ILE A 11 6.50 24.19 -11.91
N THR A 12 5.85 25.30 -11.58
CA THR A 12 4.92 25.98 -12.48
C THR A 12 5.64 26.49 -13.74
N HIS A 13 6.81 27.12 -13.58
CA HIS A 13 7.64 27.59 -14.71
C HIS A 13 8.23 26.45 -15.53
N GLU A 14 8.46 25.27 -14.93
CA GLU A 14 8.86 24.05 -15.64
C GLU A 14 7.70 23.41 -16.45
N GLY A 15 6.51 24.03 -16.45
CA GLY A 15 5.37 23.63 -17.28
C GLY A 15 4.41 22.66 -16.60
N ASN A 16 4.49 22.49 -15.27
CA ASN A 16 3.65 21.55 -14.52
C ASN A 16 2.73 22.23 -13.48
N PRO A 17 1.87 23.19 -13.87
CA PRO A 17 1.06 23.98 -12.93
C PRO A 17 0.08 23.14 -12.09
N GLN A 18 -0.50 22.08 -12.66
CA GLN A 18 -1.41 21.20 -11.93
C GLN A 18 -0.68 20.40 -10.84
N PHE A 19 0.55 19.96 -11.12
CA PHE A 19 1.38 19.26 -10.15
C PHE A 19 1.82 20.21 -9.04
N ALA A 20 2.21 21.44 -9.40
CA ALA A 20 2.57 22.49 -8.46
C ALA A 20 1.42 22.80 -7.48
N ALA A 21 0.19 22.97 -7.99
CA ALA A 21 -1.00 23.19 -7.16
C ALA A 21 -1.30 22.00 -6.23
N SER A 22 -1.11 20.77 -6.71
CA SER A 22 -1.27 19.55 -5.89
C SER A 22 -0.22 19.48 -4.76
N ILE A 23 1.02 19.83 -5.06
CA ILE A 23 2.10 19.93 -4.06
C ILE A 23 1.74 20.98 -3.01
N GLN A 24 1.34 22.18 -3.43
CA GLN A 24 0.97 23.26 -2.53
C GLN A 24 -0.13 22.81 -1.55
N LYS A 25 -1.23 22.27 -2.08
CA LYS A 25 -2.35 21.78 -1.26
C LYS A 25 -1.87 20.71 -0.25
N THR A 26 -1.09 19.73 -0.72
CA THR A 26 -0.60 18.64 0.14
C THR A 26 0.33 19.17 1.23
N ALA A 27 1.21 20.12 0.89
CA ALA A 27 2.15 20.71 1.82
C ALA A 27 1.43 21.51 2.91
N GLU A 28 0.46 22.33 2.53
CA GLU A 28 -0.36 23.11 3.45
C GLU A 28 -1.18 22.20 4.38
N GLU A 29 -1.84 21.17 3.85
CA GLU A 29 -2.63 20.20 4.62
C GLU A 29 -1.77 19.41 5.61
N ALA A 30 -0.64 18.86 5.14
CA ALA A 30 0.27 18.12 6.01
C ALA A 30 0.86 19.01 7.10
N TYR A 31 1.27 20.24 6.75
CA TYR A 31 1.82 21.16 7.72
C TYR A 31 0.77 21.61 8.75
N GLN A 32 -0.49 21.77 8.35
CA GLN A 32 -1.58 22.06 9.28
C GLN A 32 -1.76 20.93 10.31
N LYS A 33 -1.74 19.66 9.89
CA LYS A 33 -1.82 18.52 10.83
C LYS A 33 -0.60 18.43 11.75
N ILE A 34 0.60 18.72 11.23
CA ILE A 34 1.84 18.78 12.00
C ILE A 34 1.79 19.90 13.05
N SER A 35 1.49 21.12 12.65
CA SER A 35 1.47 22.30 13.54
C SER A 35 0.41 22.19 14.64
N ASN A 36 -0.73 21.56 14.37
CA ASN A 36 -1.77 21.32 15.39
C ASN A 36 -1.35 20.31 16.47
N SER A 37 -0.39 19.42 16.16
CA SER A 37 -0.03 18.28 17.01
C SER A 37 1.38 18.39 17.62
N PHE A 38 2.19 19.34 17.16
CA PHE A 38 3.58 19.51 17.53
C PHE A 38 3.80 20.67 18.49
N ASP A 39 4.48 20.41 19.62
CA ASP A 39 4.98 21.42 20.54
C ASP A 39 6.50 21.23 20.71
N TYR A 40 7.22 22.35 20.63
CA TYR A 40 8.68 22.48 20.81
C TYR A 40 9.21 21.75 22.05
N MET A 41 8.41 21.66 23.11
CA MET A 41 8.84 21.16 24.41
C MET A 41 8.40 19.72 24.73
N GLY A 42 7.57 19.06 23.90
CA GLY A 42 6.95 17.80 24.33
C GLY A 42 6.43 16.82 23.28
N GLY A 43 6.47 17.12 21.98
CA GLY A 43 5.87 16.25 20.96
C GLY A 43 6.88 15.53 20.07
N ARG A 44 6.88 14.18 20.10
CA ARG A 44 7.31 13.39 18.94
C ARG A 44 6.06 12.94 18.21
N LYS A 45 5.98 13.21 16.91
CA LYS A 45 4.83 12.86 16.09
C LYS A 45 5.23 12.12 14.84
N THR A 46 4.48 11.10 14.49
CA THR A 46 4.68 10.30 13.30
C THR A 46 3.52 10.56 12.34
N GLY A 47 3.81 11.01 11.13
CA GLY A 47 2.80 11.24 10.09
C GLY A 47 2.93 10.21 8.96
N LEU A 48 1.84 9.89 8.29
CA LEU A 48 1.84 9.08 7.08
C LEU A 48 1.51 9.95 5.84
N LEU A 49 2.47 10.11 4.94
CA LEU A 49 2.23 10.61 3.59
C LEU A 49 1.95 9.42 2.67
N PHE A 50 0.68 9.21 2.36
CA PHE A 50 0.24 8.12 1.49
C PHE A 50 0.03 8.63 0.06
N GLY A 51 0.67 7.97 -0.90
CA GLY A 51 0.49 8.30 -2.32
C GLY A 51 0.73 7.11 -3.23
N ASN A 52 0.03 7.09 -4.36
CA ASN A 52 0.10 5.98 -5.31
C ASN A 52 1.53 5.72 -5.84
N ILE A 53 1.77 4.52 -6.38
CA ILE A 53 3.08 4.14 -6.95
C ILE A 53 3.41 5.05 -8.14
N GLN A 54 4.60 5.65 -8.18
CA GLN A 54 5.00 6.59 -9.24
C GLN A 54 4.07 7.82 -9.41
N SER A 55 3.37 8.23 -8.34
CA SER A 55 2.49 9.41 -8.33
C SER A 55 3.19 10.76 -8.19
N GLY A 56 4.51 10.77 -7.92
CA GLY A 56 5.27 12.00 -7.66
C GLY A 56 5.55 12.31 -6.19
N LYS A 57 5.39 11.34 -5.27
CA LYS A 57 5.65 11.45 -3.81
C LYS A 57 6.81 12.36 -3.42
N THR A 58 7.97 12.22 -4.07
CA THR A 58 9.16 13.04 -3.78
C THR A 58 8.92 14.54 -3.90
N GLY A 59 8.14 15.00 -4.90
CA GLY A 59 7.82 16.42 -5.02
C GLY A 59 6.92 16.92 -3.89
N HIS A 60 5.96 16.10 -3.46
CA HIS A 60 5.13 16.40 -2.29
C HIS A 60 5.96 16.44 -1.00
N MET A 61 6.90 15.51 -0.81
CA MET A 61 7.84 15.53 0.31
C MET A 61 8.65 16.83 0.36
N PHE A 62 9.16 17.30 -0.79
CA PHE A 62 9.91 18.56 -0.85
C PHE A 62 9.03 19.77 -0.54
N GLY A 63 7.79 19.79 -1.03
CA GLY A 63 6.82 20.81 -0.65
C GLY A 63 6.58 20.87 0.87
N ILE A 64 6.45 19.71 1.52
CA ILE A 64 6.28 19.64 2.98
C ILE A 64 7.56 20.12 3.70
N ILE A 65 8.75 19.75 3.24
CA ILE A 65 10.02 20.28 3.76
C ILE A 65 10.04 21.80 3.67
N CYS A 66 9.67 22.37 2.52
CA CYS A 66 9.62 23.81 2.30
C CYS A 66 8.63 24.49 3.24
N ALA A 67 7.42 23.94 3.41
CA ALA A 67 6.42 24.46 4.34
C ALA A 67 6.92 24.45 5.80
N ALA A 68 7.58 23.36 6.21
CA ALA A 68 8.15 23.23 7.55
C ALA A 68 9.37 24.15 7.77
N ALA A 69 10.16 24.41 6.73
CA ALA A 69 11.31 25.31 6.76
C ALA A 69 10.91 26.79 6.80
N ASP A 70 9.74 27.13 6.24
CA ASP A 70 9.15 28.47 6.30
C ASP A 70 8.72 28.86 7.73
N ASP A 71 8.61 27.89 8.64
CA ASP A 71 8.17 28.10 10.02
C ASP A 71 9.28 27.78 11.03
N ILE A 72 9.30 26.58 11.62
CA ILE A 72 10.11 26.27 12.81
C ILE A 72 11.21 25.23 12.62
N PHE A 73 11.30 24.56 11.47
CA PHE A 73 12.25 23.45 11.27
C PHE A 73 13.50 23.89 10.50
N PRO A 74 14.68 23.99 11.15
CA PRO A 74 15.94 24.32 10.48
C PRO A 74 16.69 23.08 9.96
N LEU A 75 16.32 21.88 10.39
CA LEU A 75 17.04 20.65 10.11
C LEU A 75 16.11 19.50 9.68
N PHE A 76 16.45 18.91 8.54
CA PHE A 76 15.74 17.81 7.91
C PHE A 76 16.67 16.62 7.68
N ILE A 77 16.16 15.41 7.87
CA ILE A 77 16.81 14.17 7.44
C ILE A 77 15.91 13.51 6.40
N LEU A 78 16.42 13.28 5.20
CA LEU A 78 15.74 12.54 4.14
C LEU A 78 16.35 11.14 4.03
N LEU A 79 15.58 10.14 4.46
CA LEU A 79 15.99 8.73 4.45
C LEU A 79 15.59 8.07 3.14
N THR A 80 16.55 7.40 2.50
CA THR A 80 16.34 6.61 1.29
C THR A 80 16.59 5.13 1.55
N THR A 81 16.14 4.27 0.65
CA THR A 81 16.50 2.84 0.68
C THR A 81 18.03 2.63 0.60
N ASP A 82 18.52 1.49 1.08
CA ASP A 82 19.94 1.13 1.03
C ASP A 82 20.40 0.77 -0.39
N ASN A 83 20.48 1.79 -1.25
CA ASN A 83 20.86 1.66 -2.64
C ASN A 83 21.65 2.90 -3.06
N VAL A 84 22.90 2.68 -3.49
CA VAL A 84 23.83 3.76 -3.86
C VAL A 84 23.33 4.59 -5.04
N THR A 85 22.77 3.95 -6.07
CA THR A 85 22.23 4.65 -7.25
C THR A 85 21.03 5.52 -6.87
N LEU A 86 20.07 4.96 -6.11
CA LEU A 86 18.87 5.69 -5.69
C LEU A 86 19.22 6.85 -4.76
N HIS A 87 20.18 6.65 -3.85
CA HIS A 87 20.68 7.71 -2.98
C HIS A 87 21.28 8.86 -3.80
N LYS A 88 22.17 8.56 -4.76
CA LYS A 88 22.79 9.56 -5.62
C LYS A 88 21.74 10.34 -6.42
N GLN A 89 20.77 9.66 -7.03
CA GLN A 89 19.68 10.29 -7.77
C GLN A 89 18.83 11.20 -6.87
N THR A 90 18.55 10.77 -5.64
CA THR A 90 17.80 11.57 -4.66
C THR A 90 18.61 12.81 -4.25
N LEU A 91 19.90 12.66 -3.97
CA LEU A 91 20.78 13.76 -3.58
C LEU A 91 20.87 14.82 -4.70
N GLU A 92 21.13 14.41 -5.94
CA GLU A 92 21.20 15.30 -7.11
C GLU A 92 19.87 16.03 -7.33
N ARG A 93 18.75 15.31 -7.15
CA ARG A 93 17.41 15.91 -7.27
C ARG A 93 17.15 16.95 -6.20
N VAL A 94 17.44 16.66 -4.92
CA VAL A 94 17.28 17.63 -3.83
C VAL A 94 18.13 18.88 -4.08
N GLN A 95 19.38 18.71 -4.53
CA GLN A 95 20.29 19.83 -4.85
C GLN A 95 19.75 20.71 -5.99
N LYS A 96 19.15 20.11 -7.01
CA LYS A 96 18.55 20.82 -8.14
C LYS A 96 17.27 21.55 -7.73
N ASP A 97 16.40 20.85 -6.99
CA ASP A 97 15.03 21.28 -6.73
C ASP A 97 14.94 22.24 -5.52
N LEU A 98 15.93 22.24 -4.62
CA LEU A 98 15.97 23.06 -3.39
C LEU A 98 17.31 23.81 -3.23
N PRO A 99 17.66 24.75 -4.13
CA PRO A 99 18.98 25.38 -4.20
C PRO A 99 19.33 26.28 -3.00
N ASP A 100 18.33 26.79 -2.28
CA ASP A 100 18.52 27.69 -1.13
C ASP A 100 18.80 26.96 0.19
N PHE A 101 18.68 25.63 0.21
CA PHE A 101 19.00 24.80 1.37
C PHE A 101 20.47 24.39 1.41
N CYS A 102 20.99 24.12 2.61
CA CYS A 102 22.26 23.41 2.76
C CYS A 102 22.02 21.90 2.59
N ILE A 103 22.33 21.36 1.41
CA ILE A 103 22.15 19.92 1.14
C ILE A 103 23.42 19.14 1.48
N CYS A 104 23.32 18.18 2.39
CA CYS A 104 24.43 17.31 2.82
C CYS A 104 24.14 15.86 2.42
N GLY A 105 25.09 15.21 1.75
CA GLY A 105 25.12 13.77 1.59
C GLY A 105 25.74 13.06 2.80
N GLU A 106 25.92 11.73 2.69
CA GLU A 106 26.39 10.88 3.79
C GLU A 106 27.77 11.25 4.33
N TYR A 107 28.61 11.87 3.50
CA TYR A 107 29.99 12.21 3.81
C TYR A 107 30.21 13.71 4.08
N ASP A 108 29.16 14.54 4.02
CA ASP A 108 29.25 16.01 4.06
C ASP A 108 29.22 16.58 5.48
N THR A 109 29.88 15.91 6.44
CA THR A 109 29.87 16.34 7.86
C THR A 109 30.52 17.72 8.06
N GLU A 110 31.59 18.02 7.33
CA GLU A 110 32.24 19.34 7.40
C GLU A 110 31.33 20.45 6.89
N LYS A 111 30.66 20.23 5.75
CA LYS A 111 29.68 21.16 5.18
C LYS A 111 28.52 21.41 6.15
N PHE A 112 28.01 20.36 6.78
CA PHE A 112 26.98 20.43 7.81
C PHE A 112 27.43 21.34 8.98
N ASN A 113 28.61 21.08 9.54
CA ASN A 113 29.16 21.85 10.66
C ASN A 113 29.45 23.31 10.29
N GLN A 114 29.96 23.56 9.08
CA GLN A 114 30.23 24.92 8.59
C GLN A 114 28.96 25.74 8.37
N ASN A 115 27.87 25.11 7.90
CA ASN A 115 26.60 25.79 7.73
C ASN A 115 25.99 26.22 9.06
N ASN A 116 26.18 25.45 10.14
CA ASN A 116 25.69 25.75 11.49
C ASN A 116 24.21 26.22 11.52
N LEU A 117 23.38 25.59 10.68
CA LEU A 117 21.97 25.92 10.45
C LEU A 117 21.68 27.40 10.04
N ILE A 118 22.66 28.13 9.49
CA ILE A 118 22.45 29.46 8.89
C ILE A 118 21.40 29.39 7.77
N LYS A 119 21.51 28.35 6.93
CA LYS A 119 20.47 27.94 5.99
C LYS A 119 19.77 26.68 6.51
N PRO A 120 18.46 26.49 6.26
CA PRO A 120 17.81 25.21 6.49
C PRO A 120 18.59 24.07 5.83
N THR A 121 18.81 22.99 6.57
CA THR A 121 19.74 21.92 6.19
C THR A 121 18.99 20.63 5.94
N ILE A 122 19.26 19.97 4.81
CA ILE A 122 18.73 18.63 4.51
C ILE A 122 19.90 17.66 4.43
N VAL A 123 19.85 16.62 5.26
CA VAL A 123 20.82 15.52 5.24
C VAL A 123 20.19 14.29 4.57
N VAL A 124 20.73 13.86 3.43
CA VAL A 124 20.22 12.72 2.65
C VAL A 124 21.01 11.44 2.99
N LEU A 125 20.33 10.46 3.58
CA LEU A 125 20.96 9.25 4.14
C LEU A 125 20.34 7.95 3.64
N LYS A 126 21.16 6.94 3.30
CA LYS A 126 20.67 5.56 3.16
C LYS A 126 20.33 4.95 4.51
N LYS A 127 19.30 4.09 4.52
CA LYS A 127 18.89 3.27 5.66
C LYS A 127 19.79 2.05 5.87
N ASN A 128 21.05 2.27 6.26
CA ASN A 128 21.97 1.22 6.69
C ASN A 128 22.69 1.57 7.99
N PHE A 129 23.23 0.55 8.65
CA PHE A 129 23.90 0.68 9.95
C PHE A 129 25.02 1.73 9.95
N HIS A 130 25.93 1.67 8.98
CA HIS A 130 27.11 2.53 8.97
C HIS A 130 26.74 4.01 8.87
N THR A 131 25.84 4.34 7.94
CA THR A 131 25.39 5.70 7.66
C THR A 131 24.63 6.28 8.84
N LEU A 132 23.65 5.53 9.37
CA LEU A 132 22.82 6.00 10.48
C LEU A 132 23.64 6.15 11.77
N HIS A 133 24.53 5.21 12.07
CA HIS A 133 25.43 5.29 13.24
C HIS A 133 26.37 6.50 13.15
N GLN A 134 26.96 6.75 11.98
CA GLN A 134 27.82 7.92 11.77
C GLN A 134 27.05 9.22 12.01
N TRP A 135 25.85 9.34 11.42
CA TRP A 135 25.06 10.57 11.54
C TRP A 135 24.43 10.77 12.91
N ALA A 136 24.05 9.71 13.63
CA ALA A 136 23.65 9.81 15.04
C ALA A 136 24.78 10.45 15.88
N ASN A 137 26.02 10.00 15.70
CA ASN A 137 27.18 10.56 16.39
C ASN A 137 27.49 12.00 15.96
N ASN A 138 27.39 12.31 14.66
CA ASN A 138 27.62 13.67 14.15
C ASN A 138 26.60 14.66 14.71
N LEU A 139 25.30 14.31 14.67
CA LEU A 139 24.22 15.13 15.21
C LEU A 139 24.42 15.37 16.70
N LYS A 140 24.73 14.32 17.47
CA LYS A 140 25.02 14.41 18.90
C LYS A 140 26.22 15.32 19.21
N SER A 141 27.29 15.21 18.42
CA SER A 141 28.54 15.98 18.64
C SER A 141 28.40 17.45 18.23
N SER A 142 27.56 17.74 17.23
CA SER A 142 27.33 19.11 16.76
C SER A 142 26.58 20.00 17.77
N GLY A 143 25.80 19.39 18.67
CA GLY A 143 24.98 20.11 19.65
C GLY A 143 23.76 20.85 19.06
N VAL A 144 23.55 20.82 17.73
CA VAL A 144 22.50 21.61 17.08
C VAL A 144 21.08 21.18 17.47
N LEU A 145 20.90 19.92 17.88
CA LEU A 145 19.60 19.37 18.29
C LEU A 145 19.22 19.68 19.75
N ALA A 146 20.12 20.28 20.53
CA ALA A 146 19.85 20.61 21.93
C ALA A 146 18.79 21.72 22.12
N GLY A 147 18.39 22.41 21.04
CA GLY A 147 17.38 23.47 21.08
C GLY A 147 16.59 23.64 19.78
N ASN A 148 16.77 22.75 18.81
CA ASN A 148 16.10 22.83 17.50
C ASN A 148 15.30 21.55 17.24
N PRO A 149 14.11 21.67 16.64
CA PRO A 149 13.30 20.51 16.27
C PRO A 149 13.91 19.81 15.05
N LEU A 150 13.63 18.51 14.92
CA LEU A 150 14.10 17.67 13.82
C LEU A 150 12.93 17.18 12.98
N PHE A 151 13.04 17.32 11.65
CA PHE A 151 12.08 16.73 10.73
C PHE A 151 12.72 15.57 9.96
N ILE A 152 12.22 14.36 10.15
CA ILE A 152 12.68 13.15 9.44
C ILE A 152 11.64 12.78 8.40
N LEU A 153 12.06 12.66 7.14
CA LEU A 153 11.25 12.12 6.05
C LEU A 153 11.79 10.75 5.67
N ASP A 154 10.93 9.74 5.77
CA ASP A 154 11.29 8.36 5.50
C ASP A 154 10.61 7.84 4.24
N ASP A 155 11.34 7.81 3.12
CA ASP A 155 10.81 7.30 1.87
C ASP A 155 10.84 5.76 1.83
N GLU A 156 9.73 5.15 1.44
CA GLU A 156 9.50 3.70 1.53
C GLU A 156 9.64 3.20 2.99
N ALA A 157 8.98 3.89 3.93
CA ALA A 157 9.05 3.61 5.36
C ALA A 157 8.61 2.18 5.74
N ASP A 158 7.66 1.60 4.99
CA ASP A 158 7.18 0.22 5.18
C ASP A 158 8.28 -0.85 4.97
N ALA A 159 9.33 -0.51 4.21
CA ALA A 159 10.29 -1.48 3.72
C ALA A 159 11.40 -1.84 4.72
N SER A 160 12.11 -0.88 5.30
CA SER A 160 13.33 -1.15 6.08
C SER A 160 13.35 -0.57 7.49
N SER A 161 12.46 0.36 7.80
CA SER A 161 12.48 1.12 9.04
C SER A 161 11.80 0.40 10.20
N LEU A 162 10.79 -0.41 9.90
CA LEU A 162 10.03 -1.19 10.89
C LEU A 162 10.88 -2.24 11.63
N ASN A 163 10.51 -2.52 12.87
CA ASN A 163 11.21 -3.47 13.72
C ASN A 163 10.93 -4.93 13.30
N THR A 164 11.92 -5.55 12.66
CA THR A 164 11.85 -6.95 12.19
C THR A 164 12.03 -8.01 13.27
N LEU A 165 12.30 -7.59 14.52
CA LEU A 165 12.53 -8.45 15.68
C LEU A 165 11.47 -8.28 16.78
N VAL A 166 10.36 -7.60 16.49
CA VAL A 166 9.30 -7.28 17.47
C VAL A 166 8.78 -8.52 18.20
N ASN A 167 8.53 -9.61 17.47
CA ASN A 167 8.03 -10.88 18.02
C ASN A 167 9.04 -11.64 18.89
N ASN A 168 10.29 -11.16 18.95
CA ASN A 168 11.35 -11.71 19.79
C ASN A 168 11.67 -10.79 20.99
N ASN A 169 10.85 -9.77 21.28
CA ASN A 169 11.13 -8.74 22.29
C ASN A 169 12.49 -8.06 22.08
N LYS A 170 12.87 -7.84 20.82
CA LYS A 170 14.14 -7.21 20.43
C LYS A 170 13.89 -6.11 19.41
N GLN A 171 14.85 -5.20 19.30
CA GLN A 171 14.85 -4.13 18.30
C GLN A 171 15.87 -4.45 17.20
N SER A 172 15.47 -4.32 15.94
CA SER A 172 16.38 -4.46 14.80
C SER A 172 17.38 -3.28 14.73
N THR A 173 18.56 -3.50 14.15
CA THR A 173 19.65 -2.50 14.14
C THR A 173 19.25 -1.19 13.46
N ILE A 174 18.63 -1.25 12.28
CA ILE A 174 18.20 -0.04 11.55
C ILE A 174 17.15 0.71 12.37
N ASN A 175 16.14 0.00 12.87
CA ASN A 175 15.08 0.57 13.70
C ASN A 175 15.65 1.28 14.94
N LYS A 176 16.62 0.66 15.62
CA LYS A 176 17.31 1.23 16.77
C LYS A 176 17.98 2.57 16.47
N TYR A 177 18.73 2.67 15.37
CA TYR A 177 19.44 3.92 15.06
C TYR A 177 18.52 5.02 14.56
N LEU A 178 17.43 4.67 13.87
CA LEU A 178 16.40 5.65 13.51
C LEU A 178 15.71 6.19 14.77
N ASP A 179 15.38 5.32 15.71
CA ASP A 179 14.84 5.70 17.02
C ASP A 179 15.83 6.56 17.82
N GLU A 180 17.12 6.20 17.85
CA GLU A 180 18.17 7.01 18.48
C GLU A 180 18.24 8.41 17.87
N ILE A 181 18.29 8.54 16.55
CA ILE A 181 18.29 9.84 15.85
C ILE A 181 17.02 10.64 16.19
N ASN A 182 15.85 9.98 16.15
CA ASN A 182 14.57 10.60 16.46
C ASN A 182 14.49 11.11 17.92
N GLN A 183 15.24 10.49 18.84
CA GLN A 183 15.31 10.87 20.24
C GLN A 183 16.34 11.97 20.54
N LEU A 184 17.24 12.31 19.61
CA LEU A 184 18.27 13.34 19.82
C LEU A 184 17.71 14.76 19.92
N ALA A 185 16.57 15.04 19.30
CA ALA A 185 15.91 16.35 19.32
C ALA A 185 14.91 16.47 20.49
N ILE A 186 14.68 17.70 20.95
CA ILE A 186 13.65 17.99 21.97
C ILE A 186 12.26 17.60 21.44
N GLY A 187 11.97 17.94 20.19
CA GLY A 187 10.78 17.51 19.47
C GLY A 187 11.14 17.08 18.06
N SER A 188 10.43 16.08 17.54
CA SER A 188 10.62 15.59 16.18
C SER A 188 9.33 15.27 15.45
N ILE A 189 9.36 15.45 14.13
CA ILE A 189 8.35 14.94 13.19
C ILE A 189 8.98 13.82 12.40
N TYR A 190 8.36 12.65 12.40
CA TYR A 190 8.74 11.51 11.57
C TYR A 190 7.67 11.28 10.50
N LEU A 191 7.86 11.83 9.31
CA LEU A 191 6.93 11.67 8.19
C LEU A 191 7.30 10.45 7.35
N GLN A 192 6.46 9.43 7.39
CA GLN A 192 6.58 8.19 6.64
C GLN A 192 5.95 8.36 5.25
N SER A 193 6.73 8.22 4.18
CA SER A 193 6.24 8.24 2.79
C SER A 193 6.16 6.83 2.23
N THR A 194 4.99 6.42 1.73
CA THR A 194 4.84 5.11 1.06
C THR A 194 3.66 5.06 0.09
N ALA A 195 3.69 4.06 -0.80
CA ALA A 195 2.52 3.63 -1.58
C ALA A 195 1.80 2.41 -1.00
N THR A 196 2.34 1.82 0.07
CA THR A 196 1.86 0.58 0.66
C THR A 196 1.82 0.72 2.18
N PRO A 197 0.78 1.36 2.74
CA PRO A 197 0.74 1.78 4.14
C PRO A 197 0.37 0.64 5.10
N GLN A 198 0.03 -0.56 4.61
CA GLN A 198 -0.54 -1.64 5.41
C GLN A 198 0.32 -2.01 6.61
N ALA A 199 1.65 -2.05 6.44
CA ALA A 199 2.57 -2.38 7.51
C ALA A 199 2.63 -1.31 8.61
N LEU A 200 2.45 -0.04 8.23
CA LEU A 200 2.50 1.13 9.11
C LEU A 200 1.21 1.28 9.91
N LEU A 201 0.06 1.13 9.23
CA LEU A 201 -1.27 1.17 9.84
C LEU A 201 -1.52 0.02 10.83
N LEU A 202 -0.81 -1.11 10.67
CA LEU A 202 -0.91 -2.27 11.55
C LEU A 202 0.18 -2.30 12.65
N GLN A 203 0.89 -1.19 12.88
CA GLN A 203 1.72 -1.05 14.08
C GLN A 203 0.83 -0.79 15.30
N THR A 204 1.27 -1.22 16.49
CA THR A 204 0.58 -0.93 17.76
C THR A 204 0.61 0.57 18.08
N ALA A 205 -0.44 1.09 18.71
CA ALA A 205 -0.55 2.52 19.05
C ALA A 205 0.67 3.06 19.83
N ASP A 206 1.23 2.28 20.77
CA ASP A 206 2.43 2.68 21.54
C ASP A 206 3.74 2.64 20.75
N SER A 207 3.69 2.15 19.50
CA SER A 207 4.86 2.12 18.64
C SER A 207 5.11 3.52 18.10
N THR A 208 6.33 4.03 18.23
CA THR A 208 6.79 5.24 17.52
C THR A 208 6.52 5.19 16.01
N TRP A 209 6.34 3.98 15.46
CA TRP A 209 6.13 3.72 14.05
C TRP A 209 4.66 3.70 13.62
N HIS A 210 3.70 3.73 14.55
CA HIS A 210 2.29 3.94 14.23
C HIS A 210 2.08 5.43 13.91
N PRO A 211 1.49 5.79 12.77
CA PRO A 211 1.24 7.19 12.46
C PRO A 211 0.14 7.77 13.35
N ASP A 212 0.34 8.98 13.87
CA ASP A 212 -0.68 9.78 14.57
C ASP A 212 -1.74 10.34 13.59
N PHE A 213 -1.35 10.59 12.34
CA PHE A 213 -2.22 11.11 11.30
C PHE A 213 -1.77 10.64 9.92
N ALA A 214 -2.67 10.68 8.94
CA ALA A 214 -2.36 10.46 7.54
C ALA A 214 -2.76 11.64 6.66
N VAL A 215 -2.01 11.83 5.58
CA VAL A 215 -2.33 12.72 4.46
C VAL A 215 -2.23 11.89 3.19
N TYR A 216 -3.34 11.77 2.48
CA TYR A 216 -3.38 11.17 1.16
C TYR A 216 -3.39 12.25 0.08
N PHE A 217 -2.56 12.11 -0.94
CA PHE A 217 -2.62 12.99 -2.10
C PHE A 217 -3.06 12.24 -3.35
N THR A 218 -4.02 12.83 -4.06
CA THR A 218 -4.56 12.26 -5.29
C THR A 218 -3.65 12.59 -6.48
N PRO A 219 -3.26 11.60 -7.29
CA PRO A 219 -2.52 11.85 -8.53
C PRO A 219 -3.28 12.74 -9.52
N GLY A 220 -2.56 13.45 -10.39
CA GLY A 220 -3.18 14.27 -11.44
C GLY A 220 -3.94 13.45 -12.50
N GLN A 221 -4.78 14.10 -13.31
CA GLN A 221 -5.68 13.43 -14.27
C GLN A 221 -4.98 12.56 -15.33
N GLN A 222 -3.72 12.85 -15.66
CA GLN A 222 -2.93 12.09 -16.65
C GLN A 222 -2.31 10.81 -16.07
N TYR A 223 -2.38 10.61 -14.75
CA TYR A 223 -1.83 9.43 -14.10
C TYR A 223 -2.68 8.18 -14.41
N LEU A 224 -2.06 7.16 -14.99
CA LEU A 224 -2.67 5.83 -15.09
C LEU A 224 -2.31 5.03 -13.84
N GLY A 225 -3.31 4.62 -13.07
CA GLY A 225 -3.14 3.94 -11.80
C GLY A 225 -4.03 2.71 -11.61
N GLY A 226 -4.15 2.25 -10.36
CA GLY A 226 -4.91 1.06 -10.01
C GLY A 226 -6.34 1.05 -10.55
N ASN A 227 -7.06 2.18 -10.48
CA ASN A 227 -8.44 2.26 -11.00
C ASN A 227 -8.55 2.22 -12.54
N PHE A 228 -7.46 2.51 -13.26
CA PHE A 228 -7.41 2.33 -14.71
C PHE A 228 -7.18 0.86 -15.07
N PHE A 229 -6.22 0.19 -14.43
CA PHE A 229 -5.83 -1.20 -14.75
C PHE A 229 -6.69 -2.26 -14.06
N PHE A 230 -7.27 -1.95 -12.91
CA PHE A 230 -8.03 -2.88 -12.06
C PHE A 230 -9.36 -2.28 -11.55
N PRO A 231 -10.25 -1.78 -12.45
CA PRO A 231 -11.54 -1.27 -12.05
C PRO A 231 -12.45 -2.37 -11.49
N GLU A 232 -13.39 -1.99 -10.63
CA GLU A 232 -14.29 -2.95 -9.95
C GLU A 232 -15.23 -3.69 -10.90
N ASN A 233 -15.78 -2.99 -11.90
CA ASN A 233 -16.93 -3.48 -12.66
C ASN A 233 -16.65 -3.84 -14.12
N LYS A 234 -15.38 -3.80 -14.56
CA LYS A 234 -15.00 -4.21 -15.92
C LYS A 234 -13.57 -4.75 -15.97
N ILE A 235 -13.23 -5.43 -17.06
CA ILE A 235 -11.85 -5.76 -17.40
C ILE A 235 -11.43 -4.74 -18.48
N PRO A 236 -10.38 -3.93 -18.24
CA PRO A 236 -9.87 -3.02 -19.27
C PRO A 236 -9.37 -3.78 -20.50
N SER A 237 -9.53 -3.18 -21.67
CA SER A 237 -9.08 -3.75 -22.96
C SER A 237 -7.57 -3.97 -23.04
N CYS A 238 -6.78 -3.20 -22.28
CA CYS A 238 -5.34 -3.37 -22.18
C CYS A 238 -4.90 -4.64 -21.43
N ILE A 239 -5.82 -5.37 -20.78
CA ILE A 239 -5.51 -6.60 -20.04
C ILE A 239 -5.66 -7.81 -20.95
N ASN A 240 -4.59 -8.59 -21.07
CA ASN A 240 -4.53 -9.80 -21.89
C ASN A 240 -4.20 -11.02 -21.02
N TYR A 241 -5.08 -12.03 -21.04
CA TYR A 241 -4.91 -13.23 -20.22
C TYR A 241 -3.98 -14.24 -20.87
N ILE A 242 -2.81 -14.44 -20.25
CA ILE A 242 -1.80 -15.38 -20.77
C ILE A 242 -2.26 -16.84 -20.75
N ASP A 243 -3.27 -17.16 -19.93
CA ASP A 243 -3.81 -18.52 -19.79
C ASP A 243 -4.77 -18.88 -20.93
N GLU A 244 -5.19 -17.89 -21.74
CA GLU A 244 -6.10 -18.07 -22.89
C GLU A 244 -5.38 -18.00 -24.24
N GLU A 245 -4.11 -17.61 -24.23
CA GLU A 245 -3.30 -17.42 -25.43
C GLU A 245 -2.27 -18.55 -25.58
N ALA A 246 -2.07 -19.03 -26.81
CA ALA A 246 -1.15 -20.13 -27.08
C ALA A 246 0.32 -19.68 -26.97
N ASN A 247 0.63 -18.47 -27.44
CA ASN A 247 1.98 -17.91 -27.42
C ASN A 247 2.00 -16.48 -26.82
N PRO A 248 1.67 -16.32 -25.53
CA PRO A 248 1.42 -15.00 -24.93
C PRO A 248 2.66 -14.10 -24.92
N LEU A 249 3.86 -14.68 -24.78
CA LEU A 249 5.10 -13.90 -24.84
C LEU A 249 5.38 -13.39 -26.26
N GLU A 250 5.08 -14.19 -27.28
CA GLU A 250 5.21 -13.76 -28.68
C GLU A 250 4.26 -12.60 -28.98
N GLU A 251 3.02 -12.71 -28.51
CA GLU A 251 2.03 -11.65 -28.65
C GLU A 251 2.48 -10.35 -27.95
N ALA A 252 3.02 -10.44 -26.74
CA ALA A 252 3.56 -9.29 -26.02
C ALA A 252 4.74 -8.63 -26.76
N VAL A 253 5.66 -9.41 -27.33
CA VAL A 253 6.76 -8.88 -28.14
C VAL A 253 6.24 -8.19 -29.41
N LEU A 254 5.25 -8.77 -30.09
CA LEU A 254 4.60 -8.14 -31.25
C LEU A 254 3.93 -6.82 -30.89
N HIS A 255 3.16 -6.78 -29.79
CA HIS A 255 2.55 -5.55 -29.30
C HIS A 255 3.61 -4.48 -29.04
N HIS A 256 4.70 -4.85 -28.35
CA HIS A 256 5.81 -3.94 -28.10
C HIS A 256 6.42 -3.41 -29.41
N LEU A 257 6.65 -4.25 -30.43
CA LEU A 257 7.19 -3.79 -31.71
C LEU A 257 6.26 -2.78 -32.40
N VAL A 258 4.94 -3.01 -32.41
CA VAL A 258 3.95 -2.07 -32.98
C VAL A 258 4.01 -0.72 -32.25
N VAL A 259 3.90 -0.75 -30.92
CA VAL A 259 3.82 0.47 -30.10
C VAL A 259 5.16 1.21 -30.05
N ALA A 260 6.28 0.50 -29.90
CA ALA A 260 7.60 1.12 -29.93
C ALA A 260 7.87 1.81 -31.27
N THR A 261 7.47 1.19 -32.38
CA THR A 261 7.60 1.82 -33.70
C THR A 261 6.79 3.11 -33.79
N GLN A 262 5.54 3.08 -33.32
CA GLN A 262 4.65 4.24 -33.35
C GLN A 262 5.19 5.39 -32.49
N MET A 263 5.63 5.09 -31.26
CA MET A 263 6.14 6.09 -30.32
C MET A 263 7.45 6.72 -30.78
N LEU A 264 8.42 5.90 -31.20
CA LEU A 264 9.71 6.40 -31.70
C LEU A 264 9.52 7.25 -32.96
N ASN A 265 8.57 6.90 -33.83
CA ASN A 265 8.20 7.72 -34.98
C ASN A 265 7.55 9.06 -34.57
N ASN A 266 6.77 9.07 -33.49
CA ASN A 266 6.14 10.29 -32.96
C ASN A 266 7.11 11.20 -32.18
N GLY A 267 8.40 10.81 -32.09
CA GLY A 267 9.44 11.62 -31.44
C GLY A 267 9.67 11.29 -29.97
N ASP A 268 9.00 10.26 -29.41
CA ASP A 268 9.39 9.74 -28.11
C ASP A 268 10.83 9.18 -28.18
N LYS A 269 11.62 9.43 -27.14
CA LYS A 269 13.01 8.95 -27.08
C LYS A 269 13.11 7.45 -26.85
N VAL A 270 12.08 6.84 -26.26
CA VAL A 270 12.11 5.46 -25.78
C VAL A 270 10.71 4.85 -25.74
N CYS A 271 10.65 3.54 -25.91
CA CYS A 271 9.52 2.70 -25.52
C CYS A 271 10.07 1.46 -24.83
N ASN A 272 9.56 1.17 -23.64
CA ASN A 272 10.01 0.05 -22.83
C ASN A 272 8.94 -1.04 -22.74
N MET A 273 9.40 -2.29 -22.72
CA MET A 273 8.66 -3.48 -22.33
C MET A 273 9.28 -4.07 -21.07
N MET A 274 8.46 -4.52 -20.12
CA MET A 274 8.94 -5.19 -18.92
C MET A 274 8.48 -6.65 -18.91
N ILE A 275 9.39 -7.58 -18.63
CA ILE A 275 9.09 -8.98 -18.34
C ILE A 275 9.44 -9.27 -16.89
N HIS A 276 8.44 -9.67 -16.10
CA HIS A 276 8.62 -10.00 -14.69
C HIS A 276 8.28 -11.46 -14.40
N PRO A 277 9.24 -12.39 -14.59
CA PRO A 277 8.91 -13.81 -14.60
C PRO A 277 9.09 -14.55 -13.27
N SER A 278 10.08 -14.16 -12.45
CA SER A 278 10.39 -14.85 -11.20
C SER A 278 11.40 -14.07 -10.37
N VAL A 279 11.56 -14.45 -9.11
CA VAL A 279 12.73 -14.06 -8.30
C VAL A 279 14.02 -14.77 -8.72
N ARG A 280 13.92 -15.90 -9.43
CA ARG A 280 15.07 -16.72 -9.82
C ARG A 280 15.75 -16.17 -11.08
N VAL A 281 17.04 -15.83 -10.97
CA VAL A 281 17.86 -15.33 -12.08
C VAL A 281 17.88 -16.27 -13.29
N ALA A 282 17.90 -17.59 -13.08
CA ALA A 282 17.86 -18.57 -14.18
C ALA A 282 16.61 -18.42 -15.07
N LYS A 283 15.47 -18.01 -14.49
CA LYS A 283 14.26 -17.72 -15.26
C LYS A 283 14.41 -16.45 -16.08
N HIS A 284 15.16 -15.45 -15.61
CA HIS A 284 15.41 -14.22 -16.39
C HIS A 284 16.12 -14.56 -17.70
N GLN A 285 17.18 -15.36 -17.63
CA GLN A 285 17.91 -15.80 -18.82
C GLN A 285 17.03 -16.63 -19.78
N GLU A 286 16.16 -17.50 -19.24
CA GLU A 286 15.22 -18.27 -20.05
C GLU A 286 14.29 -17.35 -20.86
N TYR A 287 13.73 -16.31 -20.22
CA TYR A 287 12.87 -15.34 -20.89
C TYR A 287 13.63 -14.43 -21.87
N ALA A 288 14.87 -14.04 -21.54
CA ALA A 288 15.73 -13.31 -22.47
C ALA A 288 15.98 -14.12 -23.76
N ASN A 289 16.34 -15.40 -23.62
CA ASN A 289 16.55 -16.29 -24.75
C ASN A 289 15.27 -16.50 -25.56
N LYS A 290 14.10 -16.60 -24.90
CA LYS A 290 12.81 -16.71 -25.59
C LYS A 290 12.46 -15.45 -26.38
N ALA A 291 12.59 -14.27 -25.77
CA ALA A 291 12.36 -12.99 -26.46
C ALA A 291 13.31 -12.81 -27.65
N GLN A 292 14.60 -13.13 -27.49
CA GLN A 292 15.57 -13.07 -28.57
C GLN A 292 15.23 -14.03 -29.72
N ARG A 293 14.79 -15.25 -29.41
CA ARG A 293 14.35 -16.23 -30.43
C ARG A 293 13.14 -15.73 -31.21
N ILE A 294 12.17 -15.11 -30.54
CA ILE A 294 11.01 -14.50 -31.22
C ILE A 294 11.48 -13.43 -32.21
N LEU A 295 12.31 -12.48 -31.77
CA LEU A 295 12.86 -11.43 -32.64
C LEU A 295 13.63 -12.02 -33.83
N ASN A 296 14.47 -13.03 -33.61
CA ASN A 296 15.23 -13.68 -34.69
C ASN A 296 14.31 -14.42 -35.67
N SER A 297 13.28 -15.11 -35.19
CA SER A 297 12.34 -15.84 -36.05
C SER A 297 11.62 -14.91 -37.03
N TYR A 298 11.33 -13.67 -36.62
CA TYR A 298 10.74 -12.65 -37.51
C TYR A 298 11.70 -12.04 -38.51
N LYS A 299 13.01 -12.11 -38.25
CA LYS A 299 14.03 -11.76 -39.25
C LYS A 299 14.16 -12.84 -40.31
N GLU A 300 14.09 -14.10 -39.88
CA GLU A 300 14.22 -15.26 -40.76
C GLU A 300 12.98 -15.46 -41.64
N ASP A 301 11.79 -15.17 -41.13
CA ASP A 301 10.51 -15.31 -41.83
C ASP A 301 9.71 -13.99 -41.84
N SER A 302 10.04 -13.14 -42.82
CA SER A 302 9.41 -11.82 -42.98
C SER A 302 7.91 -11.92 -43.34
N ASP A 303 7.47 -12.98 -44.00
CA ASP A 303 6.06 -13.14 -44.39
C ASP A 303 5.22 -13.50 -43.16
N SER A 304 5.71 -14.41 -42.31
CA SER A 304 5.12 -14.71 -41.01
C SER A 304 5.09 -13.48 -40.10
N PHE A 305 6.20 -12.72 -40.04
CA PHE A 305 6.24 -11.47 -39.29
C PHE A 305 5.19 -10.47 -39.79
N LYS A 306 5.10 -10.26 -41.10
CA LYS A 306 4.12 -9.34 -41.70
C LYS A 306 2.68 -9.74 -41.37
N ALA A 307 2.34 -11.02 -41.47
CA ALA A 307 1.01 -11.51 -41.16
C ALA A 307 0.65 -11.29 -39.68
N LYS A 308 1.55 -11.66 -38.76
CA LYS A 308 1.33 -11.48 -37.31
C LYS A 308 1.33 -10.02 -36.89
N PHE A 309 2.24 -9.21 -37.44
CA PHE A 309 2.29 -7.76 -37.24
C PHE A 309 1.01 -7.08 -37.71
N SER A 310 0.49 -7.45 -38.89
CA SER A 310 -0.77 -6.90 -39.41
C SER A 310 -1.92 -7.13 -38.44
N LYS A 311 -2.07 -8.36 -37.92
CA LYS A 311 -3.10 -8.69 -36.94
C LYS A 311 -2.94 -7.88 -35.65
N MET A 312 -1.71 -7.73 -35.14
CA MET A 312 -1.45 -6.94 -33.94
C MET A 312 -1.71 -5.44 -34.17
N TYR A 313 -1.30 -4.90 -35.32
CA TYR A 313 -1.60 -3.54 -35.73
C TYR A 313 -3.11 -3.28 -35.71
N ASP A 314 -3.91 -4.16 -36.32
CA ASP A 314 -5.36 -3.99 -36.38
C ASP A 314 -5.99 -4.02 -34.99
N ASN A 315 -5.41 -4.77 -34.05
CA ASN A 315 -5.85 -4.77 -32.66
C ASN A 315 -5.55 -3.45 -31.95
N VAL A 316 -4.32 -2.94 -32.04
CA VAL A 316 -3.93 -1.66 -31.41
C VAL A 316 -4.65 -0.47 -32.05
N ALA A 317 -4.87 -0.50 -33.37
CA ALA A 317 -5.57 0.53 -34.13
C ALA A 317 -7.05 0.69 -33.76
N LYS A 318 -7.64 -0.25 -33.01
CA LYS A 318 -9.02 -0.09 -32.48
C LYS A 318 -9.12 1.03 -31.46
N GLU A 319 -8.03 1.33 -30.76
CA GLU A 319 -8.00 2.30 -29.64
C GLU A 319 -7.01 3.43 -29.87
N ALA A 320 -5.95 3.20 -30.65
CA ALA A 320 -4.92 4.18 -30.96
C ALA A 320 -4.95 4.63 -32.43
N ASP A 321 -4.71 5.93 -32.64
CA ASP A 321 -4.44 6.46 -33.97
C ASP A 321 -3.01 6.10 -34.39
N LEU A 322 -2.90 5.10 -35.25
CA LEU A 322 -1.63 4.59 -35.75
C LEU A 322 -1.34 5.13 -37.16
N MET A 323 -0.06 5.32 -37.45
CA MET A 323 0.36 5.63 -38.81
C MET A 323 0.00 4.48 -39.77
N PRO A 324 -0.11 4.73 -41.09
CA PRO A 324 -0.49 3.69 -42.05
C PRO A 324 0.35 2.42 -41.92
N GLN A 325 -0.34 1.27 -41.79
CA GLN A 325 0.24 -0.04 -41.50
C GLN A 325 1.50 -0.37 -42.32
N ASN A 326 1.47 -0.11 -43.63
CA ASN A 326 2.62 -0.36 -44.52
C ASN A 326 3.88 0.44 -44.11
N LYS A 327 3.70 1.69 -43.65
CA LYS A 327 4.80 2.53 -43.19
C LYS A 327 5.28 2.08 -41.81
N LEU A 328 4.37 1.77 -40.89
CA LEU A 328 4.71 1.26 -39.57
C LEU A 328 5.48 -0.07 -39.66
N PHE A 329 4.99 -1.01 -40.48
CA PHE A 329 5.65 -2.31 -40.68
C PHE A 329 7.10 -2.16 -41.19
N ARG A 330 7.33 -1.28 -42.17
CA ARG A 330 8.69 -1.00 -42.69
C ARG A 330 9.63 -0.41 -41.63
N LEU A 331 9.11 0.33 -40.67
CA LEU A 331 9.92 0.85 -39.56
C LEU A 331 10.14 -0.24 -38.49
N ALA A 332 9.12 -1.07 -38.24
CA ALA A 332 9.19 -2.17 -37.28
C ALA A 332 10.24 -3.23 -37.67
N THR A 333 10.50 -3.46 -38.96
CA THR A 333 11.60 -4.36 -39.38
C THR A 333 12.97 -3.89 -38.88
N ASN A 334 13.20 -2.58 -38.78
CA ASN A 334 14.45 -2.03 -38.21
C ASN A 334 14.53 -2.26 -36.68
N LEU A 335 13.38 -2.36 -36.01
CA LEU A 335 13.33 -2.63 -34.57
C LEU A 335 13.68 -4.09 -34.23
N LEU A 336 13.57 -5.03 -35.17
CA LEU A 336 14.00 -6.41 -34.93
C LEU A 336 15.49 -6.50 -34.58
N ASP A 337 16.33 -5.65 -35.19
CA ASP A 337 17.77 -5.59 -34.93
C ASP A 337 18.15 -4.63 -33.80
N SER A 338 17.41 -3.54 -33.64
CA SER A 338 17.76 -2.48 -32.69
C SER A 338 17.08 -2.60 -31.32
N THR A 339 16.09 -3.51 -31.16
CA THR A 339 15.48 -3.77 -29.85
C THR A 339 16.50 -4.43 -28.92
N LYS A 340 16.77 -3.79 -27.79
CA LYS A 340 17.75 -4.27 -26.81
C LYS A 340 17.07 -5.06 -25.70
N ILE A 341 17.73 -6.11 -25.21
CA ILE A 341 17.25 -6.91 -24.08
C ILE A 341 18.19 -6.67 -22.90
N TYR A 342 17.65 -6.21 -21.78
CA TYR A 342 18.39 -5.92 -20.54
C TYR A 342 17.94 -6.84 -19.41
N MET A 343 18.87 -7.38 -18.62
CA MET A 343 18.54 -8.18 -17.44
C MET A 343 18.86 -7.46 -16.13
N LEU A 344 17.81 -7.01 -15.43
CA LEU A 344 17.90 -6.39 -14.10
C LEU A 344 17.78 -7.49 -13.03
N ASN A 345 18.89 -8.20 -12.83
CA ASN A 345 18.95 -9.38 -11.94
C ASN A 345 19.96 -9.23 -10.79
N GLY A 346 20.57 -8.05 -10.64
CA GLY A 346 21.58 -7.73 -9.62
C GLY A 346 22.99 -8.26 -9.91
N LYS A 347 23.18 -9.07 -10.96
CA LYS A 347 24.50 -9.48 -11.45
C LYS A 347 25.02 -8.58 -12.56
N GLU A 348 24.12 -8.11 -13.42
CA GLU A 348 24.46 -7.18 -14.49
C GLU A 348 24.36 -5.74 -13.99
N HIS A 349 25.33 -4.92 -14.40
CA HIS A 349 25.31 -3.49 -14.18
C HIS A 349 24.49 -2.82 -15.27
N VAL A 350 23.16 -2.85 -15.11
CA VAL A 350 22.23 -2.07 -15.94
C VAL A 350 21.68 -0.93 -15.10
N GLN A 351 21.86 0.30 -15.55
CA GLN A 351 21.34 1.52 -14.93
C GLN A 351 20.14 2.06 -15.71
N ALA A 352 19.43 3.04 -15.13
CA ALA A 352 18.24 3.62 -15.74
C ALA A 352 18.52 4.29 -17.09
N GLU A 353 19.72 4.83 -17.26
CA GLU A 353 20.18 5.50 -18.46
C GLU A 353 20.33 4.53 -19.64
N ASP A 354 20.60 3.24 -19.38
CA ASP A 354 20.80 2.24 -20.43
C ASP A 354 19.52 1.98 -21.23
N TYR A 355 18.35 2.04 -20.58
CA TYR A 355 17.04 1.84 -21.19
C TYR A 355 16.23 3.15 -21.24
N ALA A 356 16.91 4.30 -21.30
CA ALA A 356 16.30 5.62 -21.45
C ALA A 356 16.10 6.03 -22.92
N THR A 357 16.60 5.27 -23.88
CA THR A 357 16.46 5.53 -25.33
C THR A 357 16.18 4.24 -26.11
N GLY A 358 15.51 4.35 -27.26
CA GLY A 358 15.26 3.25 -28.19
C GLY A 358 14.10 2.31 -27.80
N SER A 359 14.11 1.12 -28.38
CA SER A 359 13.15 0.04 -28.09
C SER A 359 13.83 -0.98 -27.16
N ASN A 360 13.29 -1.19 -25.96
CA ASN A 360 13.94 -2.07 -24.98
C ASN A 360 12.98 -3.05 -24.32
N ILE A 361 13.48 -4.27 -24.10
CA ILE A 361 12.85 -5.31 -23.29
C ILE A 361 13.66 -5.50 -22.01
N VAL A 362 13.10 -5.09 -20.89
CA VAL A 362 13.73 -5.17 -19.58
C VAL A 362 13.17 -6.37 -18.81
N ILE A 363 14.06 -7.27 -18.38
CA ILE A 363 13.70 -8.54 -17.73
C ILE A 363 14.29 -8.56 -16.33
N GLY A 364 13.49 -8.90 -15.32
CA GLY A 364 14.03 -8.91 -13.96
C GLY A 364 13.12 -9.50 -12.88
N GLY A 365 13.65 -9.50 -11.66
CA GLY A 365 13.03 -10.06 -10.47
C GLY A 365 12.84 -8.98 -9.40
N ASN A 366 13.37 -9.21 -8.20
CA ASN A 366 13.24 -8.28 -7.08
C ASN A 366 13.77 -6.86 -7.40
N THR A 367 14.79 -6.75 -8.25
CA THR A 367 15.35 -5.46 -8.68
C THR A 367 14.35 -4.58 -9.42
N LEU A 368 13.30 -5.15 -10.02
CA LEU A 368 12.23 -4.37 -10.65
C LEU A 368 11.23 -3.80 -9.61
N GLY A 369 11.26 -4.27 -8.36
CA GLY A 369 10.16 -4.10 -7.40
C GLY A 369 10.11 -2.77 -6.64
N ARG A 370 11.24 -2.19 -6.22
CA ARG A 370 11.29 -0.91 -5.49
C ARG A 370 12.34 0.03 -6.07
N GLY A 371 12.06 1.34 -6.09
CA GLY A 371 12.99 2.39 -6.53
C GLY A 371 13.29 2.53 -8.03
N VAL A 372 13.06 1.50 -8.87
CA VAL A 372 13.29 1.60 -10.32
C VAL A 372 12.08 2.19 -11.05
N THR A 373 12.33 3.13 -11.97
CA THR A 373 11.33 3.71 -12.88
C THR A 373 11.64 3.31 -14.32
N PHE A 374 10.60 3.08 -15.12
CA PHE A 374 10.71 2.70 -16.52
C PHE A 374 10.05 3.78 -17.38
N PRO A 375 10.83 4.66 -18.01
CA PRO A 375 10.27 5.68 -18.90
C PRO A 375 9.49 5.03 -20.04
N LYS A 376 8.30 5.55 -20.36
CA LYS A 376 7.46 5.11 -21.49
C LYS A 376 7.26 3.58 -21.53
N LEU A 377 7.01 2.96 -20.38
CA LEU A 377 6.69 1.53 -20.28
C LEU A 377 5.28 1.27 -20.82
N GLN A 378 5.17 0.70 -22.03
CA GLN A 378 3.86 0.44 -22.67
C GLN A 378 3.44 -1.02 -22.68
N THR A 379 4.40 -1.95 -22.60
CA THR A 379 4.11 -3.39 -22.64
C THR A 379 4.62 -4.07 -21.38
N ILE A 380 3.77 -4.84 -20.71
CA ILE A 380 4.15 -5.56 -19.49
C ILE A 380 3.75 -7.02 -19.61
N TYR A 381 4.69 -7.91 -19.34
CA TYR A 381 4.49 -9.34 -19.25
C TYR A 381 4.78 -9.81 -17.83
N TYR A 382 3.72 -10.02 -17.04
CA TYR A 382 3.80 -10.32 -15.61
C TYR A 382 3.36 -11.75 -15.34
N VAL A 383 4.31 -12.61 -14.94
CA VAL A 383 4.04 -14.03 -14.65
C VAL A 383 4.65 -14.50 -13.33
N ARG A 384 5.04 -13.54 -12.48
CA ARG A 384 5.59 -13.83 -11.16
C ARG A 384 4.47 -14.17 -10.18
N SER A 385 4.44 -15.42 -9.74
CA SER A 385 3.57 -15.88 -8.64
C SER A 385 4.34 -16.06 -7.32
N SER A 386 3.62 -16.00 -6.21
CA SER A 386 4.11 -16.31 -4.86
C SER A 386 3.16 -17.28 -4.18
N LYS A 387 3.69 -18.26 -3.43
CA LYS A 387 2.87 -19.19 -2.63
C LYS A 387 2.18 -18.51 -1.45
N ARG A 388 2.77 -17.42 -0.96
CA ARG A 388 2.25 -16.60 0.14
C ARG A 388 2.39 -15.14 -0.31
N PRO A 389 1.42 -14.63 -1.09
CA PRO A 389 1.48 -13.25 -1.56
C PRO A 389 1.31 -12.29 -0.37
N GLN A 390 2.04 -11.17 -0.44
CA GLN A 390 1.92 -10.05 0.49
C GLN A 390 1.41 -8.84 -0.31
N ALA A 391 0.39 -8.16 0.20
CA ALA A 391 -0.30 -7.08 -0.51
C ALA A 391 0.67 -5.95 -0.83
N ASP A 392 1.44 -5.49 0.16
CA ASP A 392 2.46 -4.45 -0.01
C ASP A 392 3.47 -4.79 -1.13
N THR A 393 4.01 -6.00 -1.11
CA THR A 393 5.07 -6.44 -2.01
C THR A 393 4.52 -6.63 -3.42
N MET A 394 3.34 -7.23 -3.55
CA MET A 394 2.71 -7.41 -4.85
C MET A 394 2.32 -6.07 -5.45
N TRP A 395 1.73 -5.16 -4.66
CA TRP A 395 1.33 -3.84 -5.14
C TRP A 395 2.52 -3.05 -5.67
N GLN A 396 3.65 -3.05 -4.98
CA GLN A 396 4.88 -2.37 -5.40
C GLN A 396 5.40 -2.80 -6.78
N HIS A 397 5.08 -4.01 -7.23
CA HIS A 397 5.43 -4.45 -8.58
C HIS A 397 4.61 -3.79 -9.70
N SER A 398 3.63 -2.94 -9.37
CA SER A 398 2.73 -2.26 -10.31
C SER A 398 3.43 -1.14 -11.09
N ARG A 399 4.44 -1.50 -11.89
CA ARG A 399 5.23 -0.56 -12.71
C ARG A 399 4.47 -0.04 -13.92
N MET A 400 3.33 -0.64 -14.26
CA MET A 400 2.39 -0.08 -15.24
C MET A 400 1.90 1.32 -14.87
N PHE A 401 1.91 1.68 -13.59
CA PHE A 401 1.39 2.98 -13.18
C PHE A 401 2.34 4.11 -13.59
N GLY A 402 1.82 5.32 -13.76
CA GLY A 402 2.63 6.50 -14.08
C GLY A 402 1.94 7.48 -15.03
N TYR A 403 2.58 8.64 -15.21
CA TYR A 403 2.09 9.74 -16.05
C TYR A 403 2.53 9.64 -17.52
N ASP A 404 3.58 8.89 -17.80
CA ASP A 404 4.21 8.75 -19.12
C ASP A 404 3.75 7.47 -19.85
N ARG A 405 2.51 7.05 -19.57
CA ARG A 405 1.84 5.90 -20.19
C ARG A 405 0.85 6.41 -21.23
N HIS A 406 0.73 5.72 -22.37
CA HIS A 406 -0.27 6.06 -23.39
C HIS A 406 -1.44 5.10 -23.25
N ALA A 407 -2.54 5.54 -22.64
CA ALA A 407 -3.66 4.67 -22.24
C ALA A 407 -4.17 3.73 -23.34
N ASN A 408 -4.20 4.21 -24.59
CA ASN A 408 -4.67 3.49 -25.78
C ASN A 408 -3.61 2.60 -26.46
N MET A 409 -2.37 2.62 -25.98
CA MET A 409 -1.27 1.78 -26.47
C MET A 409 -0.67 0.91 -25.36
N MET A 410 -1.29 0.86 -24.18
CA MET A 410 -0.85 0.01 -23.08
C MET A 410 -1.30 -1.43 -23.31
N ALA A 411 -0.44 -2.39 -22.96
CA ALA A 411 -0.86 -3.79 -22.80
C ALA A 411 -0.19 -4.44 -21.59
N VAL A 412 -0.99 -5.16 -20.80
CA VAL A 412 -0.57 -5.96 -19.65
C VAL A 412 -0.98 -7.41 -19.89
N TYR A 413 0.01 -8.26 -20.07
CA TYR A 413 -0.11 -9.71 -20.19
C TYR A 413 0.07 -10.34 -18.82
N ILE A 414 -1.00 -10.92 -18.28
CA ILE A 414 -1.07 -11.43 -16.91
C ILE A 414 -1.99 -12.66 -16.82
N SER A 415 -1.81 -13.55 -15.84
CA SER A 415 -2.77 -14.65 -15.61
C SER A 415 -4.07 -14.14 -14.98
N LYS A 416 -5.17 -14.89 -15.14
CA LYS A 416 -6.46 -14.53 -14.51
C LYS A 416 -6.35 -14.46 -12.98
N GLU A 417 -5.60 -15.38 -12.40
CA GLU A 417 -5.36 -15.45 -10.95
C GLU A 417 -4.60 -14.20 -10.46
N LEU A 418 -3.51 -13.82 -11.14
CA LEU A 418 -2.72 -12.65 -10.77
C LEU A 418 -3.51 -11.36 -10.99
N TYR A 419 -4.28 -11.26 -12.08
CA TYR A 419 -5.17 -10.12 -12.31
C TYR A 419 -6.19 -9.95 -11.18
N LYS A 420 -6.85 -11.06 -10.78
CA LYS A 420 -7.77 -11.04 -9.64
C LYS A 420 -7.07 -10.58 -8.36
N LEU A 421 -5.87 -11.08 -8.08
CA LEU A 421 -5.10 -10.67 -6.91
C LEU A 421 -4.80 -9.17 -6.89
N PHE A 422 -4.31 -8.61 -8.00
CA PHE A 422 -4.05 -7.16 -8.09
C PHE A 422 -5.34 -6.33 -7.99
N LYS A 423 -6.45 -6.83 -8.56
CA LYS A 423 -7.75 -6.19 -8.41
C LYS A 423 -8.23 -6.17 -6.96
N ASP A 424 -8.08 -7.28 -6.23
CA ASP A 424 -8.44 -7.34 -4.83
C ASP A 424 -7.56 -6.37 -3.99
N ILE A 425 -6.26 -6.30 -4.27
CA ILE A 425 -5.34 -5.34 -3.62
C ILE A 425 -5.75 -3.88 -3.94
N ASN A 426 -6.15 -3.59 -5.18
CA ASN A 426 -6.61 -2.25 -5.57
C ASN A 426 -7.83 -1.82 -4.76
N SER A 427 -8.81 -2.72 -4.60
CA SER A 427 -10.00 -2.44 -3.77
C SER A 427 -9.63 -2.20 -2.31
N VAL A 428 -8.66 -2.93 -1.75
CA VAL A 428 -8.16 -2.68 -0.38
C VAL A 428 -7.51 -1.30 -0.28
N ASN A 429 -6.67 -0.91 -1.24
CA ASN A 429 -6.03 0.40 -1.22
C ASN A 429 -7.05 1.54 -1.35
N ASN A 430 -8.07 1.38 -2.20
CA ASN A 430 -9.17 2.35 -2.30
C ASN A 430 -9.95 2.47 -0.98
N ALA A 431 -10.17 1.35 -0.28
CA ALA A 431 -10.81 1.37 1.04
C ALA A 431 -9.96 2.11 2.08
N ILE A 432 -8.64 1.89 2.10
CA ILE A 432 -7.71 2.63 2.97
C ILE A 432 -7.77 4.14 2.68
N VAL A 433 -7.71 4.53 1.40
CA VAL A 433 -7.85 5.94 1.00
C VAL A 433 -9.17 6.53 1.48
N GLN A 434 -10.28 5.81 1.25
CA GLN A 434 -11.60 6.27 1.66
C GLN A 434 -11.72 6.43 3.19
N GLN A 435 -11.15 5.50 3.97
CA GLN A 435 -11.11 5.61 5.43
C GLN A 435 -10.31 6.86 5.86
N ILE A 436 -9.12 7.09 5.29
CA ILE A 436 -8.29 8.29 5.57
C ILE A 436 -9.07 9.57 5.25
N ASP A 437 -9.68 9.65 4.07
CA ASP A 437 -10.39 10.84 3.64
C ASP A 437 -11.65 11.10 4.50
N SER A 438 -12.36 10.04 4.90
CA SER A 438 -13.60 10.15 5.70
C SER A 438 -13.36 10.49 7.16
N SER A 439 -12.17 10.16 7.68
CA SER A 439 -11.77 10.44 9.07
C SER A 439 -10.94 11.71 9.22
N ASP A 440 -10.76 12.49 8.14
CA ASP A 440 -9.80 13.61 8.09
C ASP A 440 -8.41 13.19 8.61
N GLY A 441 -7.95 12.01 8.19
CA GLY A 441 -6.63 11.48 8.54
C GLY A 441 -6.48 10.91 9.95
N ASP A 442 -7.56 10.79 10.74
CA ASP A 442 -7.58 10.03 12.01
C ASP A 442 -7.50 8.51 11.72
N LEU A 443 -6.62 7.82 12.44
CA LEU A 443 -6.30 6.41 12.23
C LEU A 443 -6.79 5.49 13.35
N SER A 444 -7.44 6.03 14.39
CA SER A 444 -7.85 5.29 15.60
C SER A 444 -8.76 4.09 15.35
N GLN A 445 -9.55 4.09 14.27
CA GLN A 445 -10.49 3.01 13.91
C GLN A 445 -10.15 2.35 12.56
N MET A 446 -8.89 2.43 12.13
CA MET A 446 -8.45 1.84 10.88
C MET A 446 -8.54 0.32 10.89
N THR A 447 -9.09 -0.25 9.82
CA THR A 447 -9.05 -1.69 9.60
C THR A 447 -8.59 -2.03 8.20
N ILE A 448 -7.97 -3.20 8.05
CA ILE A 448 -7.50 -3.70 6.75
C ILE A 448 -8.17 -5.04 6.46
N SER A 449 -9.12 -5.03 5.52
CA SER A 449 -9.82 -6.24 5.06
C SER A 449 -9.18 -6.77 3.78
N LEU A 450 -8.60 -7.98 3.83
CA LEU A 450 -7.93 -8.63 2.69
C LEU A 450 -8.60 -9.96 2.35
N PRO A 451 -8.52 -10.44 1.10
CA PRO A 451 -8.88 -11.83 0.79
C PRO A 451 -8.07 -12.84 1.61
N GLU A 452 -8.69 -13.97 1.95
CA GLU A 452 -7.97 -15.09 2.56
C GLU A 452 -6.79 -15.56 1.69
N GLY A 453 -5.66 -15.87 2.32
CA GLY A 453 -4.42 -16.26 1.64
C GLY A 453 -3.53 -15.09 1.19
N LEU A 454 -4.02 -13.84 1.31
CA LEU A 454 -3.23 -12.63 1.11
C LEU A 454 -2.90 -11.98 2.47
N SER A 455 -1.61 -11.85 2.79
CA SER A 455 -1.16 -11.13 3.98
C SER A 455 -0.96 -9.63 3.67
N PRO A 456 -1.18 -8.72 4.62
CA PRO A 456 -0.98 -7.28 4.40
C PRO A 456 0.49 -6.95 4.13
N THR A 457 1.38 -7.57 4.91
CA THR A 457 2.84 -7.37 4.87
C THR A 457 3.56 -8.61 5.42
N ARG A 458 4.87 -8.50 5.66
CA ARG A 458 5.70 -9.49 6.34
C ARG A 458 5.30 -9.64 7.82
N ALA A 459 5.13 -10.88 8.28
CA ALA A 459 4.65 -11.14 9.64
C ALA A 459 5.63 -10.70 10.75
N ASN A 460 6.92 -10.59 10.45
CA ASN A 460 7.94 -10.28 11.46
C ASN A 460 8.04 -8.78 11.82
N VAL A 461 7.27 -7.91 11.17
CA VAL A 461 7.15 -6.49 11.56
C VAL A 461 5.80 -6.16 12.19
N LEU A 462 4.92 -7.15 12.28
CA LEU A 462 3.65 -7.05 12.98
C LEU A 462 3.82 -7.75 14.32
N ASP A 463 3.45 -7.06 15.40
CA ASP A 463 3.49 -7.65 16.73
C ASP A 463 2.34 -8.64 16.88
N SER A 464 2.64 -9.94 16.81
CA SER A 464 1.61 -10.99 16.83
C SER A 464 0.85 -11.10 18.14
N ARG A 465 1.25 -10.35 19.18
CA ARG A 465 0.53 -10.26 20.45
C ARG A 465 -0.68 -9.33 20.39
N TYR A 466 -0.65 -8.34 19.50
CA TYR A 466 -1.64 -7.25 19.43
C TYR A 466 -2.30 -7.12 18.06
N VAL A 467 -1.70 -7.71 17.03
CA VAL A 467 -2.33 -7.79 15.70
C VAL A 467 -3.23 -9.01 15.65
N HIS A 468 -4.53 -8.77 15.64
CA HIS A 468 -5.56 -9.81 15.60
C HIS A 468 -6.10 -9.98 14.18
N ILE A 469 -6.57 -11.20 13.88
CA ILE A 469 -7.09 -11.56 12.56
C ILE A 469 -8.45 -12.23 12.72
N LEU A 470 -9.49 -11.58 12.21
CA LEU A 470 -10.82 -12.14 12.11
C LEU A 470 -10.99 -12.78 10.72
N PHE A 471 -11.03 -14.10 10.69
CA PHE A 471 -11.23 -14.90 9.48
C PHE A 471 -12.72 -15.03 9.17
N GLY A 472 -13.06 -14.71 7.94
CA GLY A 472 -14.34 -14.93 7.33
C GLY A 472 -14.79 -16.39 7.40
N GLY A 473 -16.10 -16.62 7.46
CA GLY A 473 -16.63 -17.97 7.51
C GLY A 473 -16.52 -18.67 8.86
N LYS A 474 -15.67 -18.20 9.77
CA LYS A 474 -15.55 -18.74 11.13
C LYS A 474 -16.61 -18.15 12.06
N ASN A 475 -16.96 -18.93 13.08
CA ASN A 475 -17.87 -18.54 14.14
C ASN A 475 -17.05 -18.16 15.38
N TYR A 476 -17.38 -17.01 15.96
CA TYR A 476 -16.73 -16.45 17.13
C TYR A 476 -17.77 -16.24 18.22
N PHE A 477 -17.54 -16.77 19.42
CA PHE A 477 -18.41 -16.58 20.58
C PHE A 477 -17.59 -16.56 21.88
N PRO A 478 -17.99 -15.77 22.88
CA PRO A 478 -17.33 -15.73 24.19
C PRO A 478 -17.60 -17.00 24.98
N PHE A 479 -16.57 -17.49 25.68
CA PHE A 479 -16.67 -18.62 26.60
C PHE A 479 -17.41 -18.24 27.90
N ASN A 480 -17.21 -16.99 28.37
CA ASN A 480 -17.81 -16.50 29.60
C ASN A 480 -18.22 -15.02 29.53
N PRO A 481 -19.25 -14.69 28.73
CA PRO A 481 -19.69 -13.31 28.63
C PRO A 481 -20.35 -12.81 29.91
N ILE A 482 -20.37 -11.49 30.06
CA ILE A 482 -21.17 -10.75 31.02
C ILE A 482 -22.05 -9.77 30.23
N ASN A 483 -23.36 -9.78 30.51
CA ASN A 483 -24.25 -8.79 29.93
C ASN A 483 -24.22 -7.53 30.80
N LYS A 484 -23.67 -6.42 30.27
CA LYS A 484 -23.72 -5.10 30.93
C LYS A 484 -25.17 -4.70 31.19
N SER A 485 -26.07 -5.02 30.25
CA SER A 485 -27.51 -4.91 30.43
C SER A 485 -28.26 -6.03 29.68
N PHE A 486 -28.78 -7.00 30.43
CA PHE A 486 -29.63 -8.05 29.87
C PHE A 486 -30.90 -7.46 29.23
N ASP A 487 -31.53 -6.48 29.89
CA ASP A 487 -32.78 -5.88 29.42
C ASP A 487 -32.58 -5.05 28.15
N ALA A 488 -31.45 -4.34 28.00
CA ALA A 488 -31.16 -3.59 26.79
C ALA A 488 -31.02 -4.52 25.57
N ILE A 489 -30.31 -5.64 25.73
CA ILE A 489 -30.16 -6.65 24.67
C ILE A 489 -31.53 -7.27 24.35
N THR A 490 -32.29 -7.66 25.37
CA THR A 490 -33.64 -8.24 25.21
C THR A 490 -34.56 -7.28 24.46
N LYS A 491 -34.55 -5.99 24.79
CA LYS A 491 -35.36 -4.97 24.10
C LYS A 491 -35.03 -4.87 22.62
N VAL A 492 -33.75 -4.93 22.25
CA VAL A 492 -33.33 -4.94 20.84
C VAL A 492 -33.74 -6.25 20.16
N ALA A 493 -33.50 -7.39 20.81
CA ALA A 493 -33.85 -8.71 20.28
C ALA A 493 -35.36 -8.86 20.04
N ASP A 494 -36.21 -8.38 20.97
CA ASP A 494 -37.66 -8.44 20.85
C ASP A 494 -38.21 -7.47 19.82
N ALA A 495 -37.56 -6.31 19.62
CA ALA A 495 -37.94 -5.38 18.56
C ALA A 495 -37.66 -5.95 17.17
N LEU A 496 -36.53 -6.67 16.99
CA LEU A 496 -36.13 -7.24 15.71
C LEU A 496 -36.76 -8.61 15.44
N ASP A 497 -36.97 -9.40 16.50
CA ASP A 497 -37.59 -10.72 16.44
C ASP A 497 -38.62 -10.91 17.55
N PRO A 498 -39.83 -10.32 17.41
CA PRO A 498 -40.90 -10.47 18.40
C PRO A 498 -41.28 -11.93 18.61
N ILE A 499 -41.57 -12.32 19.86
CA ILE A 499 -41.90 -13.72 20.22
C ILE A 499 -43.09 -14.26 19.41
N ASP A 500 -44.13 -13.45 19.23
CA ASP A 500 -45.35 -13.84 18.50
C ASP A 500 -45.16 -13.91 16.97
N ASN A 501 -44.01 -13.45 16.46
CA ASN A 501 -43.66 -13.46 15.04
C ASN A 501 -42.18 -13.87 14.82
N HIS A 502 -41.79 -14.93 15.52
CA HIS A 502 -40.45 -15.49 15.44
C HIS A 502 -40.16 -16.04 14.04
N GLN A 503 -38.99 -15.71 13.49
CA GLN A 503 -38.51 -16.30 12.24
C GLN A 503 -37.18 -17.04 12.44
N PRO A 504 -36.87 -18.05 11.60
CA PRO A 504 -35.61 -18.79 11.69
C PRO A 504 -34.38 -17.89 11.62
N SER A 505 -34.42 -16.86 10.78
CA SER A 505 -33.44 -15.78 10.65
C SER A 505 -34.09 -14.54 10.04
N LYS A 506 -33.51 -13.35 10.27
CA LYS A 506 -33.97 -12.07 9.70
C LYS A 506 -32.80 -11.24 9.21
N GLN A 507 -32.98 -10.53 8.11
CA GLN A 507 -32.02 -9.53 7.66
C GLN A 507 -32.29 -8.21 8.39
N VAL A 508 -31.26 -7.64 9.02
CA VAL A 508 -31.34 -6.43 9.83
C VAL A 508 -30.15 -5.51 9.56
N ASN A 509 -30.28 -4.24 9.94
CA ASN A 509 -29.18 -3.27 9.83
C ASN A 509 -28.02 -3.64 10.79
N LEU A 510 -26.77 -3.52 10.32
CA LEU A 510 -25.57 -3.81 11.13
C LEU A 510 -25.44 -2.93 12.38
N ALA A 511 -26.02 -1.73 12.40
CA ALA A 511 -26.06 -0.88 13.59
C ALA A 511 -26.71 -1.58 14.80
N PHE A 512 -27.66 -2.49 14.55
CA PHE A 512 -28.25 -3.29 15.64
C PHE A 512 -27.28 -4.34 16.19
N PHE A 513 -26.39 -4.89 15.36
CA PHE A 513 -25.36 -5.82 15.84
C PHE A 513 -24.43 -5.10 16.80
N ILE A 514 -23.96 -3.91 16.42
CA ILE A 514 -23.10 -3.06 17.25
C ILE A 514 -23.80 -2.77 18.59
N ARG A 515 -25.07 -2.31 18.56
CA ARG A 515 -25.83 -2.00 19.77
C ARG A 515 -26.02 -3.19 20.71
N ILE A 516 -26.16 -4.40 20.17
CA ILE A 516 -26.21 -5.64 20.97
C ILE A 516 -24.84 -5.89 21.60
N LEU A 517 -23.78 -5.86 20.80
CA LEU A 517 -22.41 -6.13 21.24
C LEU A 517 -21.92 -5.12 22.29
N GLU A 518 -22.23 -3.83 22.17
CA GLU A 518 -21.87 -2.79 23.16
C GLU A 518 -22.33 -3.14 24.60
N ASN A 519 -23.42 -3.90 24.72
CA ASN A 519 -23.99 -4.34 26.00
C ASN A 519 -23.42 -5.69 26.49
N ILE A 520 -22.39 -6.21 25.84
CA ILE A 520 -21.73 -7.48 26.15
C ILE A 520 -20.28 -7.18 26.52
N ASP A 521 -19.79 -7.83 27.56
CA ASP A 521 -18.39 -7.99 27.85
C ASP A 521 -18.05 -9.47 27.59
N GLY A 522 -17.15 -9.72 26.65
CA GLY A 522 -16.79 -11.07 26.23
C GLY A 522 -15.60 -11.67 26.96
N GLY A 523 -14.96 -10.91 27.86
CA GLY A 523 -13.74 -11.35 28.54
C GLY A 523 -12.52 -11.46 27.61
N ASN A 524 -11.49 -12.15 28.07
CA ASN A 524 -10.18 -12.21 27.39
C ASN A 524 -10.18 -13.03 26.10
N ASP A 525 -11.13 -13.95 25.92
CA ASP A 525 -11.21 -14.81 24.74
C ASP A 525 -12.08 -14.23 23.61
N PHE A 526 -12.82 -13.16 23.90
CA PHE A 526 -13.70 -12.47 22.96
C PHE A 526 -13.70 -10.97 23.25
N ASN A 527 -12.67 -10.27 22.75
CA ASN A 527 -12.63 -8.82 22.83
C ASN A 527 -13.74 -8.23 21.93
N VAL A 528 -14.81 -7.71 22.53
CA VAL A 528 -16.01 -7.26 21.82
C VAL A 528 -15.72 -6.10 20.88
N ASP A 529 -14.79 -5.22 21.27
CA ASP A 529 -14.44 -4.02 20.50
C ASP A 529 -13.87 -4.39 19.13
N ASP A 530 -13.07 -5.47 19.03
CA ASP A 530 -12.56 -6.01 17.78
C ASP A 530 -13.67 -6.30 16.76
N TYR A 531 -14.77 -6.90 17.23
CA TYR A 531 -15.91 -7.26 16.39
C TYR A 531 -16.75 -6.03 16.04
N ILE A 532 -16.86 -5.06 16.95
CA ILE A 532 -17.55 -3.79 16.70
C ILE A 532 -16.80 -3.00 15.63
N THR A 533 -15.49 -2.80 15.77
CA THR A 533 -14.66 -2.08 14.80
C THR A 533 -14.71 -2.77 13.43
N ALA A 534 -14.64 -4.11 13.38
CA ALA A 534 -14.82 -4.86 12.13
C ALA A 534 -16.22 -4.69 11.51
N LEU A 535 -17.28 -4.60 12.32
CA LEU A 535 -18.63 -4.31 11.82
C LEU A 535 -18.78 -2.86 11.34
N GLN A 536 -18.14 -1.90 12.02
CA GLN A 536 -18.15 -0.49 11.64
C GLN A 536 -17.48 -0.29 10.28
N ASP A 537 -16.34 -0.93 10.01
CA ASP A 537 -15.70 -0.90 8.68
C ASP A 537 -16.61 -1.45 7.56
N MET A 538 -17.46 -2.41 7.90
CA MET A 538 -18.42 -2.98 6.95
C MET A 538 -19.64 -2.07 6.70
N ILE A 539 -19.89 -1.07 7.55
CA ILE A 539 -20.97 -0.11 7.37
C ILE A 539 -20.52 0.93 6.35
N LYS A 540 -20.92 0.73 5.10
CA LYS A 540 -20.65 1.66 4.01
C LYS A 540 -21.63 2.84 3.97
N ASP A 541 -22.84 2.59 4.44
CA ASP A 541 -23.96 3.52 4.47
C ASP A 541 -25.03 3.06 5.47
N HIS A 542 -26.09 3.86 5.63
CA HIS A 542 -27.23 3.55 6.51
C HIS A 542 -28.05 2.31 6.07
N HIS A 543 -27.70 1.63 4.97
CA HIS A 543 -28.38 0.45 4.46
C HIS A 543 -27.59 -0.84 4.65
N SER A 544 -26.41 -0.81 5.29
CA SER A 544 -25.58 -2.00 5.48
C SER A 544 -26.30 -3.08 6.33
N GLN A 545 -26.39 -4.31 5.79
CA GLN A 545 -27.21 -5.40 6.34
C GLN A 545 -26.39 -6.58 6.86
N GLY A 546 -26.96 -7.32 7.81
CA GLY A 546 -26.51 -8.63 8.28
C GLY A 546 -27.69 -9.56 8.61
N VAL A 547 -27.42 -10.82 8.89
CA VAL A 547 -28.43 -11.82 9.27
C VAL A 547 -28.43 -12.05 10.78
N LEU A 548 -29.55 -11.77 11.43
CA LEU A 548 -29.80 -12.05 12.84
C LEU A 548 -30.50 -13.40 13.01
N ILE A 549 -30.01 -14.22 13.92
CA ILE A 549 -30.62 -15.48 14.36
C ILE A 549 -30.85 -15.39 15.86
N VAL A 550 -32.10 -15.31 16.32
CA VAL A 550 -32.41 -15.24 17.76
C VAL A 550 -32.93 -16.60 18.24
N ARG A 551 -32.41 -17.12 19.36
CA ARG A 551 -32.93 -18.32 20.02
C ARG A 551 -33.12 -18.04 21.51
N ARG A 552 -34.30 -18.35 22.03
CA ARG A 552 -34.65 -18.09 23.44
C ARG A 552 -34.67 -19.37 24.27
N ASN A 553 -34.46 -19.24 25.57
CA ASN A 553 -34.52 -20.32 26.57
C ASN A 553 -33.73 -21.59 26.19
N ARG A 554 -32.49 -21.43 25.71
CA ARG A 554 -31.61 -22.54 25.37
C ARG A 554 -30.96 -23.11 26.63
N ASP A 555 -31.16 -24.40 26.87
CA ASP A 555 -30.47 -25.10 27.95
C ASP A 555 -29.09 -25.57 27.47
N ILE A 556 -28.08 -24.74 27.73
CA ILE A 556 -26.69 -24.98 27.33
C ILE A 556 -25.83 -24.83 28.58
N THR A 557 -25.06 -25.87 28.90
CA THR A 557 -24.09 -25.81 29.99
C THR A 557 -22.86 -25.04 29.53
N GLN A 558 -22.32 -24.18 30.38
CA GLN A 558 -21.10 -23.44 30.06
C GLN A 558 -19.90 -24.38 29.85
N GLY A 559 -18.98 -24.01 28.98
CA GLY A 559 -17.67 -24.63 28.88
C GLY A 559 -17.60 -25.94 28.10
N THR A 560 -18.66 -26.29 27.37
CA THR A 560 -18.70 -27.48 26.49
C THR A 560 -17.87 -27.33 25.21
N GLY A 561 -17.37 -26.12 24.92
CA GLY A 561 -16.63 -25.80 23.68
C GLY A 561 -17.51 -25.67 22.43
N ALA A 562 -18.84 -25.83 22.55
CA ALA A 562 -19.79 -25.71 21.45
C ALA A 562 -21.05 -24.95 21.89
N LEU A 563 -21.33 -23.82 21.24
CA LEU A 563 -22.51 -23.01 21.49
C LEU A 563 -23.65 -23.31 20.49
N LEU A 564 -23.32 -23.35 19.20
CA LEU A 564 -24.32 -23.42 18.13
C LEU A 564 -24.91 -24.83 17.97
N SER A 565 -26.23 -24.90 17.79
CA SER A 565 -26.88 -26.13 17.33
C SER A 565 -26.47 -26.46 15.88
N PRO A 566 -26.46 -27.73 15.46
CA PRO A 566 -26.14 -28.10 14.07
C PRO A 566 -27.02 -27.38 13.03
N ASN A 567 -28.29 -27.14 13.36
CA ASN A 567 -29.22 -26.43 12.49
C ASN A 567 -28.88 -24.94 12.35
N ASP A 568 -28.53 -24.28 13.45
CA ASP A 568 -28.18 -22.85 13.42
C ASP A 568 -26.80 -22.63 12.80
N LEU A 569 -25.87 -23.57 12.98
CA LEU A 569 -24.60 -23.59 12.27
C LEU A 569 -24.82 -23.70 10.75
N ALA A 570 -25.66 -24.64 10.32
CA ALA A 570 -26.00 -24.81 8.91
C ALA A 570 -26.72 -23.58 8.34
N LEU A 571 -27.65 -22.98 9.10
CA LEU A 571 -28.36 -21.77 8.71
C LEU A 571 -27.40 -20.58 8.55
N GLY A 572 -26.49 -20.37 9.50
CA GLY A 572 -25.47 -19.33 9.40
C GLY A 572 -24.48 -19.57 8.25
N MET A 573 -24.21 -20.83 7.87
CA MET A 573 -23.34 -21.17 6.73
C MET A 573 -23.96 -20.84 5.36
N GLN A 574 -25.29 -20.78 5.24
CA GLN A 574 -25.97 -20.40 3.99
C GLN A 574 -25.65 -18.95 3.59
N THR A 575 -25.43 -18.08 4.58
CA THR A 575 -25.07 -16.68 4.36
C THR A 575 -23.55 -16.54 4.19
N THR A 576 -23.09 -16.25 2.98
CA THR A 576 -21.65 -16.17 2.68
C THR A 576 -21.12 -14.75 2.53
N ASN A 577 -21.97 -13.78 2.21
CA ASN A 577 -21.59 -12.43 1.76
C ASN A 577 -21.90 -11.30 2.77
N MET A 578 -22.54 -11.59 3.91
CA MET A 578 -22.85 -10.61 4.95
C MET A 578 -22.58 -11.18 6.36
N PRO A 579 -22.38 -10.33 7.38
CA PRO A 579 -22.22 -10.78 8.76
C PRO A 579 -23.46 -11.53 9.25
N VAL A 580 -23.25 -12.54 10.09
CA VAL A 580 -24.30 -13.27 10.79
C VAL A 580 -24.08 -13.11 12.28
N LEU A 581 -25.11 -12.66 13.02
CA LEU A 581 -25.14 -12.63 14.47
C LEU A 581 -26.20 -13.62 14.96
N THR A 582 -25.75 -14.67 15.64
CA THR A 582 -26.62 -15.61 16.34
C THR A 582 -26.64 -15.23 17.82
N LEU A 583 -27.81 -14.92 18.34
CA LEU A 583 -28.01 -14.46 19.71
C LEU A 583 -28.82 -15.50 20.49
N TYR A 584 -28.22 -16.12 21.50
CA TYR A 584 -28.83 -17.18 22.30
C TYR A 584 -29.13 -16.70 23.71
N GLU A 585 -30.39 -16.74 24.13
CA GLU A 585 -30.78 -16.59 25.54
C GLU A 585 -30.56 -17.95 26.21
N VAL A 586 -29.59 -18.03 27.10
CA VAL A 586 -29.17 -19.26 27.76
C VAL A 586 -29.65 -19.28 29.21
N VAL A 587 -30.14 -20.44 29.65
CA VAL A 587 -30.70 -20.72 31.00
C VAL A 587 -30.00 -21.87 31.73
N GLY A 588 -28.84 -22.32 31.23
CA GLY A 588 -28.14 -23.52 31.73
C GLY A 588 -27.25 -23.28 32.96
N LYS A 589 -26.53 -24.33 33.39
CA LYS A 589 -25.61 -24.30 34.55
C LYS A 589 -24.23 -23.73 34.19
N GLY A 590 -23.63 -23.00 35.13
CA GLY A 590 -22.26 -22.48 35.05
C GLY A 590 -22.17 -20.98 34.75
N TRP A 591 -23.16 -20.41 34.06
CA TRP A 591 -23.19 -19.00 33.68
C TRP A 591 -23.34 -18.06 34.89
N HIS A 592 -22.81 -16.84 34.76
CA HIS A 592 -22.82 -15.81 35.81
C HIS A 592 -24.23 -15.38 36.27
N SER A 593 -25.25 -15.58 35.44
CA SER A 593 -26.64 -15.24 35.73
C SER A 593 -27.58 -16.40 35.39
N SER A 594 -28.78 -16.38 35.98
CA SER A 594 -29.84 -17.36 35.70
C SER A 594 -30.36 -17.30 34.27
N LYS A 595 -30.19 -16.15 33.60
CA LYS A 595 -30.45 -15.91 32.19
C LYS A 595 -29.38 -14.99 31.62
N ILE A 596 -28.82 -15.35 30.46
CA ILE A 596 -27.80 -14.55 29.79
C ILE A 596 -27.98 -14.59 28.27
N TRP A 597 -27.61 -13.52 27.57
CA TRP A 597 -27.50 -13.55 26.11
C TRP A 597 -26.07 -13.83 25.68
N VAL A 598 -25.85 -14.91 24.94
CA VAL A 598 -24.54 -15.27 24.40
C VAL A 598 -24.55 -14.97 22.90
N PRO A 599 -23.66 -14.09 22.40
CA PRO A 599 -23.55 -13.79 20.99
C PRO A 599 -22.64 -14.80 20.29
N ASN A 600 -22.93 -15.09 19.04
CA ASN A 600 -22.03 -15.75 18.10
C ASN A 600 -22.01 -14.96 16.81
N ILE A 601 -20.85 -14.44 16.42
CA ILE A 601 -20.68 -13.66 15.20
C ILE A 601 -19.87 -14.43 14.16
N LYS A 602 -20.28 -14.30 12.89
CA LYS A 602 -19.57 -14.83 11.73
C LYS A 602 -19.49 -13.75 10.65
N PHE A 603 -18.28 -13.47 10.18
CA PHE A 603 -18.03 -12.53 9.09
C PHE A 603 -18.17 -13.22 7.71
N PRO A 604 -18.35 -12.45 6.61
CA PRO A 604 -18.40 -12.99 5.25
C PRO A 604 -17.20 -13.88 4.94
N VAL A 605 -17.41 -14.94 4.16
CA VAL A 605 -16.36 -15.91 3.81
C VAL A 605 -15.26 -15.28 2.93
N ASN A 606 -14.09 -15.90 2.89
CA ASN A 606 -12.95 -15.53 2.03
C ASN A 606 -12.34 -14.15 2.31
N LYS A 607 -12.53 -13.62 3.52
CA LYS A 607 -11.93 -12.36 3.99
C LYS A 607 -11.17 -12.58 5.28
N ALA A 608 -10.09 -11.83 5.49
CA ALA A 608 -9.39 -11.71 6.74
C ALA A 608 -9.35 -10.23 7.11
N ILE A 609 -9.93 -9.86 8.25
CA ILE A 609 -9.92 -8.51 8.78
C ILE A 609 -8.77 -8.42 9.77
N TYR A 610 -7.84 -7.51 9.51
CA TYR A 610 -6.70 -7.21 10.37
C TYR A 610 -6.97 -5.92 11.11
N HIS A 611 -6.77 -5.96 12.41
CA HIS A 611 -6.85 -4.79 13.29
C HIS A 611 -5.85 -4.94 14.44
N VAL A 612 -5.58 -3.83 15.11
CA VAL A 612 -4.60 -3.75 16.20
C VAL A 612 -5.31 -3.41 17.49
N THR A 613 -5.02 -4.14 18.56
CA THR A 613 -5.51 -3.81 19.91
C THR A 613 -4.46 -3.01 20.68
N GLU A 614 -4.93 -2.11 21.54
CA GLU A 614 -4.06 -1.36 22.44
C GLU A 614 -3.48 -2.27 23.53
N LYS A 615 -2.27 -1.97 23.98
CA LYS A 615 -1.77 -2.56 25.22
C LYS A 615 -2.60 -1.99 26.36
N LYS A 616 -3.32 -2.85 27.07
CA LYS A 616 -3.79 -2.45 28.40
C LYS A 616 -2.55 -2.23 29.26
N ASP A 617 -2.39 -1.03 29.81
CA ASP A 617 -1.34 -0.75 30.79
C ASP A 617 -1.52 -1.72 31.96
N GLU A 618 -0.55 -2.62 32.16
CA GLU A 618 -0.52 -3.55 33.31
C GLU A 618 -0.21 -2.82 34.65
N ASN A 619 -0.30 -1.48 34.70
CA ASN A 619 0.13 -0.66 35.84
C ASN A 619 -1.02 -0.05 36.67
N GLU A 620 -2.27 -0.52 36.53
CA GLU A 620 -3.36 -0.08 37.43
C GLU A 620 -3.65 -1.02 38.61
N ASP A 621 -2.96 -2.16 38.73
CA ASP A 621 -3.06 -3.05 39.89
C ASP A 621 -1.67 -3.35 40.49
N ASP A 622 -1.09 -2.36 41.20
CA ASP A 622 -0.07 -2.59 42.26
C ASP A 622 -0.18 -1.54 43.37
#